data_AF-A0A7S4R8Q2-F1
#
_entry.id   AF-A0A7S4R8Q2-F1
#
_cell.length_a   1.000
_cell.length_b   1.000
_cell.length_c   1.000
_cell.angle_alpha   90.00
_cell.angle_beta   90.00
_cell.angle_gamma   90.00
#
_symmetry.space_group_name_H-M   'P 1'
#
loop_
_entity.id
_entity.type
_entity.pdbx_description
1 polymer ?
#
loop_
_entity_poly.entity_id
_entity_poly.type
_entity_poly.pdbx_seq_one_letter_code
_entity_poly.pdbx_strand_id
1 'polypeptide(L)'
;MESRGLLTPKQLNVLEDLNVPGDQLFYAPLEWMMIRINQSMKEGFPLSEAKPSVQGEFLRKVCQLKGHREEIESKLAGRMPLAYVHLVQILVDTFVLIAPLALYPEIGAYSPVAVGILTFFYTGSLDLSKVFLDPLNNEKYSEDSIFMDLGILIRESNAASVRWYSAGGKLPF
;
A
#
# COMPACT_ATOMS: atom_id res chain seq x y z
N MET A 1 9.37 -12.27 -10.46
CA MET A 1 8.21 -12.94 -9.81
C MET A 1 8.41 -14.44 -9.73
N GLU A 2 8.90 -15.08 -10.79
CA GLU A 2 9.31 -16.49 -10.81
C GLU A 2 10.45 -16.82 -9.84
N SER A 3 11.53 -16.03 -9.83
CA SER A 3 12.67 -16.20 -8.90
C SER A 3 12.32 -16.06 -7.41
N ARG A 4 11.15 -15.50 -7.10
CA ARG A 4 10.63 -15.33 -5.72
C ARG A 4 9.62 -16.43 -5.34
N GLY A 5 9.33 -17.38 -6.24
CA GLY A 5 8.37 -18.45 -6.01
C GLY A 5 6.90 -18.00 -5.97
N LEU A 6 6.59 -16.80 -6.45
CA LEU A 6 5.23 -16.25 -6.41
C LEU A 6 4.37 -16.70 -7.60
N LEU A 7 5.00 -16.97 -8.76
CA LEU A 7 4.36 -17.46 -9.97
C LEU A 7 5.17 -18.62 -10.54
N THR A 8 4.47 -19.61 -11.07
CA THR A 8 5.12 -20.68 -11.85
C THR A 8 5.59 -20.14 -13.21
N PRO A 9 6.60 -20.77 -13.85
CA PRO A 9 7.08 -20.36 -15.17
C PRO A 9 5.96 -20.32 -16.21
N LYS A 10 5.03 -21.29 -16.13
CA LYS A 10 3.84 -21.35 -17.00
C LYS A 10 2.92 -20.15 -16.79
N GLN A 11 2.66 -19.77 -15.54
CA GLN A 11 1.81 -18.61 -15.24
C GLN A 11 2.48 -17.30 -15.66
N LEU A 12 3.80 -17.19 -15.53
CA LEU A 12 4.53 -16.02 -15.99
C LEU A 12 4.40 -15.87 -17.51
N ASN A 13 4.64 -16.94 -18.28
CA ASN A 13 4.48 -16.91 -19.73
C ASN A 13 3.06 -16.50 -20.16
N VAL A 14 2.03 -17.02 -19.49
CA VAL A 14 0.64 -16.63 -19.76
C VAL A 14 0.42 -15.16 -19.42
N LEU A 15 1.02 -14.64 -18.36
CA LEU A 15 0.88 -13.25 -17.95
C LEU A 15 1.58 -12.30 -18.93
N GLU A 16 2.72 -12.69 -19.48
CA GLU A 16 3.47 -11.93 -20.49
C GLU A 16 2.80 -11.95 -21.87
N ASP A 17 2.04 -13.01 -22.18
CA ASP A 17 1.27 -13.16 -23.42
C ASP A 17 -0.06 -12.35 -23.40
N LEU A 18 -0.49 -11.86 -22.24
CA LEU A 18 -1.69 -11.03 -22.13
C LEU A 18 -1.49 -9.66 -22.79
N ASN A 19 -2.38 -9.29 -23.70
CA ASN A 19 -2.43 -7.96 -24.32
C ASN A 19 -3.08 -6.93 -23.37
N VAL A 20 -2.50 -6.78 -22.17
CA VAL A 20 -2.95 -5.86 -21.13
C VAL A 20 -1.79 -4.93 -20.79
N PRO A 21 -2.04 -3.63 -20.54
CA PRO A 21 -1.00 -2.71 -20.09
C PRO A 21 -0.23 -3.24 -18.88
N GLY A 22 1.09 -3.02 -18.85
CA GLY A 22 1.96 -3.58 -17.80
C GLY A 22 1.57 -3.15 -16.37
N ASP A 23 1.00 -1.96 -16.24
CA ASP A 23 0.41 -1.38 -15.05
C ASP A 23 -0.94 -2.00 -14.65
N GLN A 24 -1.47 -2.94 -15.42
CA GLN A 24 -2.75 -3.61 -15.17
C GLN A 24 -2.61 -5.14 -15.10
N LEU A 25 -1.41 -5.68 -15.33
CA LEU A 25 -1.17 -7.13 -15.31
C LEU A 25 -1.49 -7.80 -13.96
N PHE A 26 -1.50 -7.05 -12.86
CA PHE A 26 -1.89 -7.57 -11.55
C PHE A 26 -3.38 -7.98 -11.46
N TYR A 27 -4.24 -7.56 -12.39
CA TYR A 27 -5.65 -7.99 -12.42
C TYR A 27 -5.78 -9.46 -12.81
N ALA A 28 -4.90 -9.97 -13.68
CA ALA A 28 -5.01 -11.30 -14.23
C ALA A 28 -4.99 -12.41 -13.15
N PRO A 29 -4.11 -12.41 -12.14
CA PRO A 29 -4.17 -13.39 -11.06
C PRO A 29 -5.48 -13.37 -10.25
N LEU A 30 -6.06 -12.19 -10.02
CA LEU A 30 -7.35 -12.06 -9.32
C LEU A 30 -8.50 -12.69 -10.12
N GLU A 31 -8.51 -12.47 -11.42
CA GLU A 31 -9.48 -13.07 -12.33
C GLU A 31 -9.29 -14.59 -12.44
N TRP A 32 -8.04 -15.06 -12.52
CA TRP A 32 -7.74 -16.49 -12.51
C TRP A 32 -8.24 -17.18 -11.24
N MET A 33 -8.10 -16.53 -10.07
CA MET A 33 -8.65 -17.05 -8.82
C MET A 33 -10.18 -17.18 -8.88
N MET A 34 -10.87 -16.15 -9.40
CA MET A 34 -12.33 -16.18 -9.54
C MET A 34 -12.80 -17.28 -10.51
N ILE A 35 -12.12 -17.41 -11.66
CA ILE A 35 -12.43 -18.46 -12.66
C ILE A 35 -12.22 -19.85 -12.05
N ARG A 36 -11.12 -20.07 -11.32
CA ARG A 36 -10.84 -21.35 -10.66
C ARG A 36 -11.87 -21.70 -9.60
N ILE A 37 -12.32 -20.73 -8.82
CA ILE A 37 -13.38 -20.92 -7.84
C ILE A 37 -14.70 -21.29 -8.54
N ASN A 38 -15.07 -20.58 -9.61
CA ASN A 38 -16.27 -20.89 -10.39
C ASN A 38 -16.19 -22.27 -11.06
N GLN A 39 -15.02 -22.68 -11.56
CA GLN A 39 -14.80 -24.04 -12.07
C GLN A 39 -14.96 -25.07 -10.95
N SER A 40 -14.39 -24.83 -9.77
CA SER A 40 -14.49 -25.75 -8.63
C SER A 40 -15.93 -25.95 -8.13
N MET A 41 -16.82 -24.97 -8.33
CA MET A 41 -18.24 -25.09 -8.03
C MET A 41 -19.01 -25.93 -9.07
N LYS A 42 -18.49 -26.06 -10.29
CA LYS A 42 -19.14 -26.78 -11.40
C LYS A 42 -18.63 -28.21 -11.57
N GLU A 43 -17.34 -28.45 -11.31
CA GLU A 43 -16.64 -29.67 -11.76
C GLU A 43 -16.51 -30.78 -10.70
N GLY A 44 -17.41 -30.86 -9.70
CA GLY A 44 -17.36 -31.97 -8.73
C GLY A 44 -16.23 -31.86 -7.70
N PHE A 45 -15.57 -30.71 -7.58
CA PHE A 45 -14.56 -30.46 -6.55
C PHE A 45 -15.21 -30.27 -5.17
N PRO A 46 -14.44 -30.30 -4.06
CA PRO A 46 -15.01 -30.20 -2.70
C PRO A 46 -15.92 -28.98 -2.48
N LEU A 47 -15.74 -27.91 -3.27
CA LEU A 47 -16.62 -26.74 -3.26
C LEU A 47 -17.98 -26.97 -3.94
N SER A 48 -18.10 -27.84 -4.95
CA SER A 48 -19.39 -28.15 -5.58
C SER A 48 -20.32 -28.95 -4.68
N GLU A 49 -19.74 -29.78 -3.79
CA GLU A 49 -20.48 -30.53 -2.77
C GLU A 49 -20.78 -29.70 -1.51
N ALA A 50 -20.15 -28.53 -1.37
CA ALA A 50 -20.38 -27.64 -0.26
C ALA A 50 -21.77 -26.99 -0.34
N LYS A 51 -22.32 -26.63 0.83
CA LYS A 51 -23.60 -25.90 0.90
C LYS A 51 -23.52 -24.60 0.08
N PRO A 52 -24.61 -24.18 -0.59
CA PRO A 52 -24.64 -22.92 -1.36
C PRO A 52 -24.20 -21.68 -0.57
N SER A 53 -24.41 -21.69 0.75
CA SER A 53 -23.91 -20.63 1.63
C SER A 53 -22.39 -20.53 1.68
N VAL A 54 -21.67 -21.66 1.67
CA VAL A 54 -20.20 -21.70 1.67
C VAL A 54 -19.67 -21.20 0.33
N GLN A 55 -20.28 -21.61 -0.77
CA GLN A 55 -19.94 -21.11 -2.12
C GLN A 55 -20.12 -19.59 -2.21
N GLY A 56 -21.26 -19.08 -1.73
CA GLY A 56 -21.52 -17.64 -1.66
C GLY A 56 -20.50 -16.88 -0.81
N GLU A 57 -20.09 -17.45 0.31
CA GLU A 57 -19.05 -16.85 1.17
C GLU A 57 -17.68 -16.79 0.49
N PHE A 58 -17.27 -17.83 -0.24
CA PHE A 58 -16.04 -17.79 -1.03
C PHE A 58 -16.06 -16.68 -2.09
N LEU A 59 -17.14 -16.59 -2.87
CA LEU A 59 -17.29 -15.52 -3.87
C LEU A 59 -17.27 -14.15 -3.23
N ARG A 60 -17.96 -13.99 -2.09
CA ARG A 60 -17.97 -12.74 -1.33
C ARG A 60 -16.56 -12.35 -0.88
N LYS A 61 -15.74 -13.29 -0.41
CA LYS A 61 -14.35 -13.02 0.01
C LYS A 61 -13.45 -12.62 -1.16
N VAL A 62 -13.62 -13.22 -2.33
CA VAL A 62 -12.87 -12.82 -3.53
C VAL A 62 -13.29 -11.42 -3.99
N CYS A 63 -14.59 -11.12 -3.99
CA CYS A 63 -15.09 -9.77 -4.28
C CYS A 63 -14.60 -8.74 -3.25
N GLN A 64 -14.52 -9.10 -1.97
CA GLN A 64 -13.92 -8.26 -0.94
C GLN A 64 -12.45 -7.99 -1.24
N LEU A 65 -11.67 -9.02 -1.61
CA LEU A 65 -10.26 -8.85 -1.97
C LEU A 65 -10.09 -7.90 -3.16
N LYS A 66 -10.92 -8.05 -4.20
CA LYS A 66 -10.96 -7.12 -5.33
C LYS A 66 -11.26 -5.69 -4.87
N GLY A 67 -12.26 -5.51 -4.01
CA GLY A 67 -12.65 -4.19 -3.48
C GLY A 67 -11.55 -3.50 -2.66
N HIS A 68 -10.85 -4.24 -1.79
CA HIS A 68 -9.72 -3.67 -1.01
C HIS A 68 -8.58 -3.22 -1.93
N ARG A 69 -8.34 -3.95 -3.02
CA ARG A 69 -7.33 -3.58 -4.00
C ARG A 69 -7.71 -2.31 -4.77
N GLU A 70 -8.97 -2.17 -5.18
CA GLU A 70 -9.49 -0.94 -5.79
C GLU A 70 -9.47 0.25 -4.82
N GLU A 71 -9.68 0.01 -3.52
CA GLU A 71 -9.57 1.05 -2.50
C GLU A 71 -8.15 1.63 -2.40
N ILE A 72 -7.11 0.79 -2.54
CA ILE A 72 -5.72 1.25 -2.54
C ILE A 72 -5.48 2.16 -3.75
N GLU A 73 -5.93 1.77 -4.94
CA GLU A 73 -5.82 2.59 -6.15
C GLU A 73 -6.62 3.89 -6.02
N SER A 74 -7.83 3.82 -5.47
CA SER A 74 -8.68 4.99 -5.25
C SER A 74 -8.07 5.96 -4.24
N LYS A 75 -7.39 5.47 -3.20
CA LYS A 75 -6.64 6.31 -2.24
C LYS A 75 -5.41 6.93 -2.87
N LEU A 76 -4.76 6.22 -3.79
CA LEU A 76 -3.64 6.73 -4.57
C LEU A 76 -4.10 7.83 -5.57
N ALA A 77 -5.25 7.63 -6.22
CA ALA A 77 -5.82 8.58 -7.16
C ALA A 77 -6.44 9.80 -6.45
N GLY A 78 -7.07 9.60 -5.30
CA GLY A 78 -7.69 10.62 -4.46
C GLY A 78 -6.74 11.33 -3.50
N ARG A 79 -5.44 11.40 -3.82
CA ARG A 79 -4.44 12.12 -3.03
C ARG A 79 -4.79 13.59 -2.89
N MET A 80 -4.29 14.24 -1.82
CA MET A 80 -4.43 15.69 -1.69
C MET A 80 -3.88 16.39 -2.94
N PRO A 81 -4.57 17.41 -3.46
CA PRO A 81 -4.09 18.15 -4.61
C PRO A 81 -2.68 18.69 -4.38
N LEU A 82 -1.81 18.52 -5.37
CA LEU A 82 -0.42 18.99 -5.33
C LEU A 82 -0.30 20.48 -4.94
N ALA A 83 -1.25 21.30 -5.40
CA ALA A 83 -1.31 22.72 -5.07
C ALA A 83 -1.44 22.98 -3.55
N TYR A 84 -2.19 22.15 -2.83
CA TYR A 84 -2.35 22.28 -1.39
C TYR A 84 -1.02 21.99 -0.66
N VAL A 85 -0.32 20.93 -1.08
CA VAL A 85 0.98 20.55 -0.50
C VAL A 85 2.01 21.66 -0.71
N HIS A 86 2.09 22.24 -1.90
CA HIS A 86 2.99 23.35 -2.17
C HIS A 86 2.62 24.63 -1.40
N LEU A 87 1.34 24.92 -1.22
CA LEU A 87 0.90 26.07 -0.44
C LEU A 87 1.35 25.95 1.01
N VAL A 88 1.15 24.79 1.63
CA VAL A 88 1.59 24.54 3.02
C VAL A 88 3.11 24.58 3.13
N GLN A 89 3.83 24.05 2.14
CA GLN A 89 5.29 24.14 2.07
C GLN A 89 5.77 25.59 2.07
N ILE A 90 5.26 26.43 1.15
CA ILE A 90 5.62 27.85 1.06
C ILE A 90 5.28 28.59 2.36
N LEU A 91 4.13 28.28 2.97
CA LEU A 91 3.70 28.89 4.22
C LEU A 91 4.71 28.61 5.35
N VAL A 92 5.08 27.35 5.54
CA VAL A 92 6.03 26.95 6.60
C VAL A 92 7.43 27.50 6.33
N ASP A 93 7.90 27.42 5.09
CA ASP A 93 9.23 27.92 4.70
C ASP A 93 9.32 29.45 4.90
N THR A 94 8.28 30.18 4.50
CA THR A 94 8.21 31.63 4.70
C THR A 94 8.14 31.99 6.19
N PHE A 95 7.37 31.23 6.98
CA PHE A 95 7.30 31.43 8.42
C PHE A 95 8.65 31.24 9.11
N VAL A 96 9.34 30.13 8.81
CA VAL A 96 10.67 29.84 9.38
C VAL A 96 11.71 30.89 8.94
N LEU A 97 11.63 31.38 7.70
CA LEU A 97 12.52 32.40 7.18
C LEU A 97 12.34 33.77 7.86
N ILE A 98 11.09 34.15 8.16
CA ILE A 98 10.77 35.45 8.78
C ILE A 98 10.89 35.39 10.32
N ALA A 99 10.70 34.22 10.93
CA ALA A 99 10.78 34.01 12.38
C ALA A 99 12.01 34.66 13.06
N PRO A 100 13.26 34.53 12.57
CA PRO A 100 14.41 35.15 13.22
C PRO A 100 14.39 36.67 13.22
N LEU A 101 13.85 37.30 12.17
CA LEU A 101 13.70 38.76 12.10
C LEU A 101 12.61 39.26 13.04
N ALA A 102 11.51 38.50 13.16
CA ALA A 102 10.38 38.86 14.01
C ALA A 102 10.66 38.66 15.52
N LEU A 103 11.43 37.64 15.89
CA LEU A 103 11.70 37.30 17.30
C LEU A 103 12.88 38.07 17.91
N TYR A 104 13.73 38.67 17.08
CA TYR A 104 14.92 39.41 17.54
C TYR A 104 14.60 40.59 18.49
N PRO A 105 13.59 41.44 18.23
CA PRO A 105 13.27 42.57 19.09
C PRO A 105 12.76 42.19 20.48
N GLU A 106 12.10 41.03 20.62
CA GLU A 106 11.49 40.59 21.89
C GLU A 106 12.47 39.84 22.78
N ILE A 107 13.27 38.92 22.20
CA ILE A 107 14.06 37.95 22.97
C ILE A 107 15.58 38.19 22.84
N GLY A 108 16.00 39.09 21.94
CA GLY A 108 17.39 39.47 21.75
C GLY A 108 18.29 38.27 21.43
N ALA A 109 19.34 38.07 22.24
CA ALA A 109 20.38 37.05 22.01
C ALA A 109 19.87 35.59 22.09
N TYR A 110 18.70 35.34 22.69
CA TYR A 110 18.09 34.00 22.74
C TYR A 110 17.24 33.68 21.50
N SER A 111 17.03 34.65 20.60
CA SER A 111 16.27 34.47 19.36
C SER A 111 16.74 33.27 18.51
N PRO A 112 18.05 33.04 18.28
CA PRO A 112 18.50 31.89 17.49
C PRO A 112 18.11 30.53 18.07
N VAL A 113 18.10 30.40 19.41
CA VAL A 113 17.73 29.15 20.08
C VAL A 113 16.22 28.91 19.96
N ALA A 114 15.41 29.94 20.19
CA ALA A 114 13.96 29.85 20.06
C ALA A 114 13.53 29.56 18.61
N VAL A 115 14.17 30.21 17.63
CA VAL A 115 13.96 29.95 16.19
C VAL A 115 14.40 28.55 15.81
N GLY A 116 15.50 28.04 16.38
CA GLY A 116 15.93 26.66 16.17
C GLY A 116 14.87 25.64 16.61
N ILE A 117 14.27 25.84 17.79
CA ILE A 117 13.17 24.98 18.29
C ILE A 117 11.93 25.08 17.40
N LEU A 118 11.54 26.30 17.00
CA LEU A 118 10.44 26.52 16.07
C LEU A 118 10.68 25.83 14.73
N THR A 119 11.88 25.99 14.17
CA THR A 119 12.28 25.38 12.89
C THR A 119 12.19 23.87 12.97
N PHE A 120 12.72 23.27 14.04
CA PHE A 120 12.64 21.82 14.25
C PHE A 120 11.18 21.33 14.31
N PHE A 121 10.32 22.02 15.06
CA PHE A 121 8.93 21.61 15.23
C PHE A 121 8.10 21.76 13.94
N TYR A 122 8.19 22.91 13.27
CA TYR A 122 7.40 23.19 12.07
C TYR A 122 7.91 22.44 10.84
N THR A 123 9.23 22.40 10.62
CA THR A 123 9.82 21.64 9.50
C THR A 123 9.63 20.14 9.73
N GLY A 124 9.86 19.65 10.96
CA GLY A 124 9.65 18.25 11.29
C GLY A 124 8.20 17.80 11.15
N SER A 125 7.23 18.64 11.56
CA SER A 125 5.80 18.36 11.39
C SER A 125 5.40 18.35 9.91
N LEU A 126 5.97 19.24 9.10
CA LEU A 126 5.74 19.29 7.67
C LEU A 126 6.29 18.04 6.97
N ASP A 127 7.50 17.62 7.32
CA ASP A 127 8.11 16.43 6.74
C ASP A 127 7.36 15.17 7.16
N LEU A 128 6.93 15.06 8.42
CA LEU A 128 6.06 13.97 8.87
C LEU A 128 4.74 13.92 8.07
N SER A 129 4.14 15.09 7.80
CA SER A 129 2.91 15.17 7.01
C SER A 129 3.12 14.70 5.57
N LYS A 130 4.29 14.98 4.96
CA LYS A 130 4.66 14.45 3.65
C LYS A 130 4.87 12.94 3.68
N VAL A 131 5.46 12.38 4.75
CA VAL A 131 5.59 10.92 4.92
C VAL A 131 4.22 10.25 4.96
N PHE A 132 3.25 10.82 5.66
CA PHE A 132 1.89 10.27 5.70
C PHE A 132 1.10 10.47 4.40
N LEU A 133 1.46 11.45 3.58
CA LEU A 133 0.85 11.64 2.27
C LEU A 133 1.18 10.49 1.31
N ASP A 134 2.40 9.94 1.40
CA ASP A 134 2.82 8.78 0.61
C ASP A 134 3.63 7.76 1.43
N PRO A 135 2.95 6.90 2.22
CA PRO A 135 3.61 5.91 3.08
C PRO A 135 4.33 4.79 2.29
N LEU A 136 4.04 4.68 0.98
CA LEU A 136 4.64 3.70 0.07
C LEU A 136 5.84 4.27 -0.71
N ASN A 137 6.06 5.59 -0.61
CA ASN A 137 7.14 6.31 -1.30
C ASN A 137 7.20 6.06 -2.80
N ASN A 138 6.05 6.17 -3.46
CA ASN A 138 5.98 6.06 -4.91
C ASN A 138 6.63 7.27 -5.61
N GLU A 139 6.59 8.46 -4.99
CA GLU A 139 7.01 9.72 -5.63
C GLU A 139 8.24 10.39 -5.01
N LYS A 140 8.96 9.72 -4.08
CA LYS A 140 10.19 10.24 -3.44
C LYS A 140 10.00 11.62 -2.77
N TYR A 141 8.95 11.75 -1.96
CA TYR A 141 8.65 12.99 -1.23
C TYR A 141 9.65 13.34 -0.12
N SER A 142 10.38 12.35 0.41
CA SER A 142 11.42 12.52 1.43
C SER A 142 12.48 11.43 1.26
N GLU A 143 13.76 11.80 1.39
CA GLU A 143 14.89 10.88 1.19
C GLU A 143 15.02 9.83 2.32
N ASP A 144 14.53 10.15 3.53
CA ASP A 144 14.71 9.36 4.75
C ASP A 144 13.37 8.94 5.41
N SER A 145 12.28 8.80 4.65
CA SER A 145 11.01 8.47 5.28
C SER A 145 10.93 7.01 5.72
N ILE A 146 10.25 6.79 6.85
CA ILE A 146 10.01 5.46 7.41
C ILE A 146 9.02 4.74 6.49
N PHE A 147 9.54 4.04 5.51
CA PHE A 147 8.71 3.34 4.52
C PHE A 147 8.09 2.09 5.12
N MET A 148 6.84 1.83 4.77
CA MET A 148 6.29 0.50 4.95
C MET A 148 6.98 -0.45 3.96
N ASP A 149 7.83 -1.35 4.45
CA ASP A 149 8.49 -2.34 3.61
C ASP A 149 7.46 -3.31 3.03
N LEU A 150 7.09 -3.07 1.77
CA LEU A 150 6.16 -3.90 1.01
C LEU A 150 6.66 -5.34 0.87
N GLY A 151 7.97 -5.55 0.84
CA GLY A 151 8.59 -6.87 0.79
C GLY A 151 8.32 -7.67 2.05
N ILE A 152 8.45 -7.06 3.23
CA ILE A 152 8.10 -7.70 4.51
C ILE A 152 6.60 -7.96 4.57
N LEU A 153 5.77 -7.00 4.19
CA LEU A 153 4.31 -7.15 4.22
C LEU A 153 3.84 -8.33 3.35
N ILE A 154 4.37 -8.44 2.13
CA ILE A 154 4.06 -9.55 1.22
C ILE A 154 4.58 -10.87 1.80
N ARG A 155 5.78 -10.87 2.39
CA ARG A 155 6.37 -12.08 2.98
C ARG A 155 5.55 -12.61 4.15
N GLU A 156 5.17 -11.75 5.08
CA GLU A 156 4.37 -12.15 6.25
C GLU A 156 2.95 -12.57 5.85
N SER A 157 2.35 -11.85 4.89
CA SER A 157 1.03 -12.22 4.34
C SER A 157 1.04 -13.59 3.65
N ASN A 158 2.09 -13.88 2.86
CA ASN A 158 2.24 -15.17 2.20
C ASN A 158 2.59 -16.30 3.19
N ALA A 159 3.45 -16.01 4.17
CA ALA A 159 3.85 -16.98 5.19
C ALA A 159 2.64 -17.52 5.97
N ALA A 160 1.69 -16.64 6.33
CA ALA A 160 0.45 -17.05 6.98
C ALA A 160 -0.39 -17.98 6.09
N SER A 161 -0.52 -17.68 4.80
CA SER A 161 -1.27 -18.51 3.84
C SER A 161 -0.67 -19.91 3.68
N VAL A 162 0.66 -20.00 3.48
CA VAL A 162 1.36 -21.28 3.32
C VAL A 162 1.28 -22.10 4.61
N ARG A 163 1.43 -21.46 5.79
CA ARG A 163 1.27 -22.14 7.08
C ARG A 163 -0.13 -22.74 7.21
N TRP A 164 -1.17 -21.97 6.91
CA TRP A 164 -2.55 -22.43 6.99
C TRP A 164 -2.80 -23.63 6.05
N TYR A 165 -2.36 -23.54 4.80
CA TYR A 165 -2.44 -24.65 3.84
C TYR A 165 -1.70 -25.90 4.33
N SER A 166 -0.45 -25.73 4.78
CA SER A 166 0.39 -26.84 5.24
C SER A 166 -0.13 -27.52 6.51
N ALA A 167 -0.75 -26.75 7.42
CA ALA A 167 -1.37 -27.27 8.63
C ALA A 167 -2.68 -28.00 8.31
N GLY A 168 -3.50 -27.45 7.41
CA GLY A 168 -4.72 -28.09 6.92
C GLY A 168 -4.46 -29.42 6.21
N GLY A 169 -3.35 -29.54 5.47
CA GLY A 169 -2.95 -30.79 4.83
C GLY A 169 -2.47 -31.90 5.79
N LYS A 170 -2.21 -31.56 7.06
CA LYS A 170 -1.74 -32.50 8.11
C LYS A 170 -2.77 -32.76 9.20
N LEU A 171 -4.05 -32.52 8.91
CA LEU A 171 -5.12 -32.79 9.85
C LEU A 171 -5.09 -34.28 10.28
N PRO A 172 -5.12 -34.58 11.60
CA PRO A 172 -5.10 -35.96 12.10
C PRO A 172 -6.51 -36.56 12.01
N PHE A 173 -6.94 -36.94 10.81
CA PHE A 173 -8.08 -37.82 10.57
C PHE A 173 -7.97 -38.48 9.20
#